data_AF-A0A3A4NQ63-F1
#
_entry.id   AF-A0A3A4NQ63-F1
#
_cell.length_a   1.000
_cell.length_b   1.000
_cell.length_c   1.000
_cell.angle_alpha   90.00
_cell.angle_beta   90.00
_cell.angle_gamma   90.00
#
_symmetry.space_group_name_H-M   'P 1'
#
loop_
_entity.id
_entity.type
_entity.pdbx_description
1 polymer ?
#
loop_
_entity_poly.entity_id
_entity_poly.type
_entity_poly.pdbx_seq_one_letter_code
_entity_poly.pdbx_strand_id
1 'polypeptide(L)'
;MKSQFVILIFSMLLTIAYGQDTSVNVNTLIAPELSILPVIDGDLSDAAWADVPEVKVNGSGDDPAPTAAGDLDVTMKVAWDDETNALYFAFTVIDDVFINTAGRGSSVSGDGWRNERMELIINGLNTGNASHGEDSEFHTQYTFDLPNTIDDAPIGLADVPVSAQFISAPVLEAIDGGLTPPAFPFDLDDAYVESAAMIRVTDANASEWLEAPVEWTWEIKLVVFDEQFSNSVVGLDVNDAAHIANGFKAFFEDPIQVVHDLEANQVIGISPQQNDADAFGTPPDRQHQVNTTNRAGNWNSSAELTGLILGPKTTDVADWPIR
;
A
#
# COMPACT_ATOMS: atom_id res chain seq x y z
N MET A 1 15.81 20.19 -57.31
CA MET A 1 15.81 19.05 -56.37
C MET A 1 16.30 19.57 -55.03
N LYS A 2 15.41 19.68 -54.04
CA LYS A 2 15.75 20.07 -52.67
C LYS A 2 15.90 18.78 -51.86
N SER A 3 17.12 18.45 -51.45
CA SER A 3 17.37 17.31 -50.56
C SER A 3 16.82 17.66 -49.17
N GLN A 4 15.82 16.89 -48.72
CA GLN A 4 15.39 16.89 -47.34
C GLN A 4 16.37 16.04 -46.53
N PHE A 5 17.08 16.68 -45.60
CA PHE A 5 17.77 15.99 -44.51
C PHE A 5 16.70 15.57 -43.50
N VAL A 6 16.44 14.26 -43.42
CA VAL A 6 15.73 13.67 -42.29
C VAL A 6 16.78 13.44 -41.21
N ILE A 7 16.71 14.23 -40.14
CA ILE A 7 17.45 13.96 -38.91
C ILE A 7 16.59 12.96 -38.12
N LEU A 8 16.97 11.68 -38.15
CA LEU A 8 16.46 10.71 -37.19
C LEU A 8 17.13 11.00 -35.84
N ILE A 9 16.39 11.59 -34.91
CA ILE A 9 16.80 11.64 -33.51
C ILE A 9 16.43 10.27 -32.93
N PHE A 10 17.44 9.39 -32.85
CA PHE A 10 17.34 8.15 -32.09
C PHE A 10 17.53 8.53 -30.61
N SER A 11 16.44 8.89 -29.93
CA SER A 11 16.46 8.95 -28.45
C SER A 11 16.56 7.51 -27.96
N MET A 12 17.79 7.01 -27.82
CA MET A 12 18.06 5.88 -26.94
C MET A 12 17.74 6.38 -25.52
N LEU A 13 16.55 6.05 -25.03
CA LEU A 13 16.32 5.90 -23.60
C LEU A 13 17.31 4.83 -23.14
N LEU A 14 18.45 5.25 -22.62
CA LEU A 14 19.34 4.40 -21.85
C LEU A 14 18.59 4.11 -20.55
N THR A 15 17.77 3.06 -20.53
CA THR A 15 17.40 2.42 -19.27
C THR A 15 18.69 1.86 -18.69
N ILE A 16 19.18 2.50 -17.62
CA ILE A 16 20.28 1.95 -16.84
C ILE A 16 19.70 0.69 -16.19
N ALA A 17 20.22 -0.48 -16.55
CA ALA A 17 19.83 -1.70 -15.89
C ALA A 17 20.34 -1.63 -14.43
N TYR A 18 19.47 -1.26 -13.50
CA TYR A 18 19.73 -1.37 -12.07
C TYR A 18 19.65 -2.86 -11.71
N GLY A 19 20.75 -3.41 -11.20
CA GLY A 19 20.74 -4.78 -10.69
C GLY A 19 20.02 -4.83 -9.34
N GLN A 20 19.20 -5.87 -9.11
CA GLN A 20 18.59 -6.12 -7.80
C GLN A 20 19.70 -6.26 -6.73
N ASP A 21 19.60 -5.46 -5.67
CA ASP A 21 20.49 -5.58 -4.51
C ASP A 21 19.91 -6.61 -3.54
N THR A 22 20.35 -7.86 -3.65
CA THR A 22 19.92 -8.92 -2.73
C THR A 22 20.62 -8.86 -1.37
N SER A 23 21.58 -7.95 -1.18
CA SER A 23 22.35 -7.82 0.08
C SER A 23 21.64 -6.97 1.14
N VAL A 24 20.56 -6.27 0.77
CA VAL A 24 19.72 -5.48 1.68
C VAL A 24 18.55 -6.26 2.27
N ASN A 25 18.33 -7.51 1.84
CA ASN A 25 17.22 -8.32 2.33
C ASN A 25 17.55 -8.93 3.69
N VAL A 26 17.05 -8.34 4.78
CA VAL A 26 17.33 -8.76 6.16
C VAL A 26 16.48 -10.00 6.52
N ASN A 27 15.20 -10.01 6.16
CA ASN A 27 14.42 -11.23 5.98
C ASN A 27 13.65 -11.19 4.65
N THR A 28 13.45 -12.37 4.06
CA THR A 28 12.71 -12.54 2.81
C THR A 28 11.51 -13.45 3.03
N LEU A 29 10.39 -13.08 2.41
CA LEU A 29 9.21 -13.93 2.30
C LEU A 29 9.09 -14.43 0.85
N ILE A 30 8.60 -15.64 0.66
CA ILE A 30 8.25 -16.15 -0.67
C ILE A 30 6.76 -15.89 -0.88
N ALA A 31 6.41 -15.03 -1.84
CA ALA A 31 5.02 -14.88 -2.31
C ALA A 31 4.72 -16.00 -3.32
N PRO A 32 3.77 -16.90 -3.07
CA PRO A 32 3.32 -17.84 -4.10
C PRO A 32 2.64 -17.07 -5.25
N GLU A 33 2.70 -17.62 -6.47
CA GLU A 33 1.79 -17.18 -7.53
C GLU A 33 0.39 -17.75 -7.23
N LEU A 34 -0.65 -16.94 -7.42
CA LEU A 34 -2.03 -17.34 -7.20
C LEU A 34 -2.51 -18.29 -8.29
N SER A 35 -3.26 -19.32 -7.89
CA SER A 35 -3.99 -20.19 -8.85
C SER A 35 -5.42 -19.71 -9.10
N ILE A 36 -5.92 -18.81 -8.25
CA ILE A 36 -7.22 -18.17 -8.30
C ILE A 36 -7.01 -16.76 -7.75
N LEU A 37 -7.51 -15.74 -8.46
CA LEU A 37 -7.47 -14.36 -7.99
C LEU A 37 -8.46 -14.14 -6.84
N PRO A 38 -8.09 -13.41 -5.79
CA PRO A 38 -9.04 -12.94 -4.78
C PRO A 38 -9.99 -11.91 -5.39
N VAL A 39 -11.17 -11.80 -4.81
CA VAL A 39 -12.04 -10.64 -4.97
C VAL A 39 -11.59 -9.61 -3.95
N ILE A 40 -11.28 -8.38 -4.37
CA ILE A 40 -10.87 -7.33 -3.44
C ILE A 40 -12.13 -6.74 -2.79
N ASP A 41 -12.54 -7.31 -1.65
CA ASP A 41 -13.72 -6.83 -0.89
C ASP A 41 -13.48 -6.72 0.63
N GLY A 42 -12.27 -7.05 1.07
CA GLY A 42 -11.81 -7.04 2.45
C GLY A 42 -12.10 -8.35 3.18
N ASP A 43 -12.81 -9.31 2.58
CA ASP A 43 -13.09 -10.62 3.16
C ASP A 43 -11.99 -11.63 2.86
N LEU A 44 -11.17 -11.92 3.88
CA LEU A 44 -10.06 -12.87 3.75
C LEU A 44 -10.51 -14.34 3.72
N SER A 45 -11.82 -14.63 3.64
CA SER A 45 -12.37 -15.98 3.54
C SER A 45 -12.24 -16.60 2.14
N ASP A 46 -11.82 -15.79 1.17
CA ASP A 46 -11.58 -16.21 -0.20
C ASP A 46 -10.64 -17.41 -0.32
N ALA A 47 -11.00 -18.33 -1.23
CA ALA A 47 -10.22 -19.54 -1.49
C ALA A 47 -8.78 -19.23 -1.98
N ALA A 48 -8.59 -18.06 -2.61
CA ALA A 48 -7.28 -17.57 -3.04
C ALA A 48 -6.27 -17.49 -1.87
N TRP A 49 -6.73 -17.17 -0.66
CA TRP A 49 -5.88 -17.00 0.53
C TRP A 49 -5.65 -18.25 1.36
N ALA A 50 -6.31 -19.37 1.02
CA ALA A 50 -6.30 -20.57 1.85
C ALA A 50 -4.91 -21.19 1.99
N ASP A 51 -4.12 -21.17 0.91
CA ASP A 51 -2.78 -21.76 0.84
C ASP A 51 -1.64 -20.72 0.88
N VAL A 52 -1.97 -19.43 0.97
CA VAL A 52 -0.97 -18.36 1.09
C VAL A 52 -0.45 -18.30 2.53
N PRO A 53 0.88 -18.45 2.76
CA PRO A 53 1.43 -18.40 4.10
C PRO A 53 1.18 -17.05 4.79
N GLU A 54 0.72 -17.12 6.03
CA GLU A 54 0.61 -15.95 6.90
C GLU A 54 1.93 -15.70 7.63
N VAL A 55 2.33 -14.43 7.69
CA VAL A 55 3.46 -13.95 8.48
C VAL A 55 3.02 -12.87 9.44
N LYS A 56 3.73 -12.75 10.57
CA LYS A 56 3.60 -11.58 11.44
C LYS A 56 4.40 -10.43 10.86
N VAL A 57 3.81 -9.25 10.82
CA VAL A 57 4.53 -8.01 10.53
C VAL A 57 5.06 -7.49 11.86
N ASN A 58 6.35 -7.66 12.09
CA ASN A 58 7.01 -7.22 13.32
C ASN A 58 7.53 -5.79 13.14
N GLY A 59 7.17 -4.91 14.07
CA GLY A 59 7.52 -3.48 14.06
C GLY A 59 6.25 -2.64 14.05
N SER A 60 5.68 -2.43 15.23
CA SER A 60 4.54 -1.53 15.39
C SER A 60 4.94 -0.09 15.04
N GLY A 61 4.00 0.67 14.47
CA GLY A 61 4.08 2.12 14.36
C GLY A 61 3.86 2.85 15.69
N ASP A 62 3.69 2.09 16.78
CA ASP A 62 3.46 2.59 18.12
C ASP A 62 4.79 2.79 18.91
N ASP A 63 4.89 3.94 19.59
CA ASP A 63 5.97 4.31 20.51
C ASP A 63 5.40 4.98 21.77
N PRO A 64 5.54 4.36 22.96
CA PRO A 64 6.28 3.12 23.20
C PRO A 64 5.53 1.89 22.69
N ALA A 65 6.23 1.06 21.91
CA ALA A 65 5.71 -0.20 21.36
C ALA A 65 4.80 -0.95 22.34
N PRO A 66 3.74 -1.58 21.81
CA PRO A 66 2.59 -1.98 22.59
C PRO A 66 3.03 -3.01 23.62
N THR A 67 2.57 -2.81 24.85
CA THR A 67 3.01 -3.65 25.99
C THR A 67 1.99 -4.73 26.33
N ALA A 68 0.79 -4.66 25.75
CA ALA A 68 -0.26 -5.66 25.85
C ALA A 68 -0.28 -6.56 24.60
N ALA A 69 -0.92 -7.72 24.70
CA ALA A 69 -1.19 -8.56 23.53
C ALA A 69 -2.53 -8.15 22.92
N GLY A 70 -2.64 -8.12 21.59
CA GLY A 70 -3.82 -7.61 20.88
C GLY A 70 -3.83 -6.09 20.67
N ASP A 71 -2.69 -5.45 20.87
CA ASP A 71 -2.43 -4.03 20.67
C ASP A 71 -1.42 -3.93 19.50
N LEU A 72 -1.88 -3.37 18.39
CA LEU A 72 -1.28 -3.38 17.04
C LEU A 72 -0.70 -4.73 16.56
N ASP A 73 -1.44 -5.82 16.74
CA ASP A 73 -1.06 -7.16 16.24
C ASP A 73 -1.38 -7.27 14.73
N VAL A 74 -0.35 -7.22 13.88
CA VAL A 74 -0.49 -7.28 12.42
C VAL A 74 -0.03 -8.62 11.86
N THR A 75 -0.89 -9.26 11.06
CA THR A 75 -0.52 -10.37 10.17
C THR A 75 -0.70 -9.99 8.71
N MET A 76 0.10 -10.60 7.85
CA MET A 76 0.09 -10.38 6.41
C MET A 76 0.16 -11.71 5.68
N LYS A 77 -0.62 -11.82 4.61
CA LYS A 77 -0.44 -12.75 3.51
C LYS A 77 -0.10 -11.94 2.26
N VAL A 78 0.78 -12.47 1.43
CA VAL A 78 1.14 -11.82 0.17
C VAL A 78 1.36 -12.87 -0.91
N ALA A 79 0.83 -12.58 -2.09
CA ALA A 79 0.92 -13.42 -3.27
C ALA A 79 1.12 -12.52 -4.51
N TRP A 80 1.37 -13.13 -5.65
CA TRP A 80 1.48 -12.43 -6.92
C TRP A 80 0.75 -13.18 -8.03
N ASP A 81 0.56 -12.54 -9.16
CA ASP A 81 -0.02 -13.16 -10.34
C ASP A 81 0.60 -12.57 -11.62
N ASP A 82 1.00 -13.45 -12.53
CA ASP A 82 1.63 -13.09 -13.82
C ASP A 82 0.61 -12.53 -14.82
N GLU A 83 -0.61 -13.06 -14.86
CA GLU A 83 -1.61 -12.65 -15.85
C GLU A 83 -2.08 -11.20 -15.64
N THR A 84 -2.26 -10.82 -14.39
CA THR A 84 -2.64 -9.46 -13.98
C THR A 84 -1.44 -8.54 -13.71
N ASN A 85 -0.22 -9.10 -13.67
CA ASN A 85 1.01 -8.40 -13.31
C ASN A 85 0.89 -7.58 -12.01
N ALA A 86 0.34 -8.21 -10.97
CA ALA A 86 0.05 -7.55 -9.70
C ALA A 86 0.54 -8.35 -8.49
N LEU A 87 0.83 -7.61 -7.42
CA LEU A 87 0.95 -8.13 -6.07
C LEU A 87 -0.40 -8.03 -5.36
N TYR A 88 -0.70 -9.04 -4.54
CA TYR A 88 -1.90 -9.13 -3.74
C TYR A 88 -1.51 -9.25 -2.28
N PHE A 89 -2.06 -8.39 -1.43
CA PHE A 89 -1.83 -8.38 0.00
C PHE A 89 -3.14 -8.56 0.74
N ALA A 90 -3.09 -9.34 1.81
CA ALA A 90 -4.15 -9.49 2.77
C ALA A 90 -3.59 -9.22 4.17
N PHE A 91 -4.11 -8.21 4.86
CA PHE A 91 -3.70 -7.87 6.22
C PHE A 91 -4.83 -8.16 7.19
N THR A 92 -4.48 -8.63 8.38
CA THR A 92 -5.35 -8.56 9.56
C THR A 92 -4.64 -7.73 10.61
N VAL A 93 -5.36 -6.77 11.18
CA VAL A 93 -4.87 -5.95 12.29
C VAL A 93 -5.83 -6.09 13.44
N ILE A 94 -5.29 -6.35 14.62
CA ILE A 94 -6.01 -6.33 15.89
C ILE A 94 -5.44 -5.18 16.70
N ASP A 95 -6.32 -4.32 17.16
CA ASP A 95 -6.00 -3.11 17.87
C ASP A 95 -6.98 -2.96 19.04
N ASP A 96 -6.48 -2.56 20.20
CA ASP A 96 -7.28 -2.40 21.41
C ASP A 96 -7.93 -1.00 21.51
N VAL A 97 -7.48 -0.01 20.73
CA VAL A 97 -8.02 1.35 20.73
C VAL A 97 -8.08 1.96 19.33
N PHE A 98 -9.26 1.88 18.70
CA PHE A 98 -9.43 2.48 17.38
C PHE A 98 -9.58 4.00 17.38
N ILE A 99 -8.59 4.72 16.84
CA ILE A 99 -8.63 6.17 16.67
C ILE A 99 -8.29 6.60 15.24
N ASN A 100 -9.21 7.33 14.59
CA ASN A 100 -8.94 7.92 13.29
C ASN A 100 -9.45 9.36 13.24
N THR A 101 -8.55 10.33 13.43
CA THR A 101 -8.93 11.73 13.67
C THR A 101 -8.88 12.62 12.44
N ALA A 102 -8.22 12.20 11.36
CA ALA A 102 -8.02 13.06 10.22
C ALA A 102 -8.30 12.45 8.84
N GLY A 103 -8.45 11.13 8.64
CA GLY A 103 -8.88 10.52 7.36
C GLY A 103 -8.30 11.16 6.08
N ARG A 104 -7.04 11.64 6.12
CA ARG A 104 -6.47 12.55 5.12
C ARG A 104 -5.04 12.24 4.73
N GLY A 105 -4.49 11.07 5.04
CA GLY A 105 -3.10 10.80 4.67
C GLY A 105 -2.08 11.64 5.45
N SER A 106 -0.83 11.20 5.55
CA SER A 106 0.35 12.00 5.96
C SER A 106 0.59 13.18 5.00
N SER A 107 -0.02 13.14 3.82
CA SER A 107 0.22 14.00 2.68
C SER A 107 -0.59 15.30 2.67
N VAL A 108 -1.74 15.37 3.37
CA VAL A 108 -2.60 16.57 3.35
C VAL A 108 -2.43 17.45 4.60
N SER A 109 -1.72 16.97 5.62
CA SER A 109 -1.37 17.74 6.82
C SER A 109 -0.18 17.14 7.57
N GLY A 110 0.50 17.95 8.39
CA GLY A 110 1.64 17.49 9.20
C GLY A 110 1.33 16.43 10.27
N ASP A 111 0.08 15.98 10.37
CA ASP A 111 -0.45 15.13 11.45
C ASP A 111 -1.09 13.82 10.93
N GLY A 112 -1.04 13.53 9.63
CA GLY A 112 -1.75 12.37 9.07
C GLY A 112 -1.23 11.01 9.51
N TRP A 113 0.02 10.92 9.96
CA TRP A 113 0.61 9.73 10.58
C TRP A 113 -0.01 9.38 11.94
N ARG A 114 -0.93 10.19 12.48
CA ARG A 114 -1.65 9.98 13.74
C ARG A 114 -2.97 9.20 13.61
N ASN A 115 -3.20 8.56 12.47
CA ASN A 115 -4.43 7.80 12.23
C ASN A 115 -4.10 6.33 12.05
N GLU A 116 -5.09 5.48 12.31
CA GLU A 116 -5.10 4.12 11.78
C GLU A 116 -4.93 4.10 10.27
N ARG A 117 -3.72 3.73 9.84
CA ARG A 117 -3.30 3.68 8.45
C ARG A 117 -2.42 2.47 8.19
N MET A 118 -2.74 1.77 7.10
CA MET A 118 -1.82 0.85 6.44
C MET A 118 -0.96 1.59 5.40
N GLU A 119 0.36 1.42 5.46
CA GLU A 119 1.31 1.96 4.48
C GLU A 119 2.09 0.82 3.84
N LEU A 120 2.18 0.81 2.52
CA LEU A 120 2.98 -0.13 1.75
C LEU A 120 4.04 0.64 0.97
N ILE A 121 5.29 0.47 1.36
CA ILE A 121 6.44 0.98 0.60
C ILE A 121 6.93 -0.13 -0.30
N ILE A 122 6.87 0.09 -1.62
CA ILE A 122 7.24 -0.88 -2.66
C ILE A 122 8.43 -0.37 -3.48
N ASN A 123 9.37 -1.27 -3.78
CA ASN A 123 10.50 -1.07 -4.68
C ASN A 123 10.58 -2.22 -5.69
N GLY A 124 10.08 -2.03 -6.91
CA GLY A 124 10.08 -3.08 -7.95
C GLY A 124 11.48 -3.60 -8.27
N LEU A 125 12.45 -2.70 -8.37
CA LEU A 125 13.84 -3.03 -8.73
C LEU A 125 14.68 -3.55 -7.55
N ASN A 126 14.15 -3.49 -6.33
CA ASN A 126 14.88 -3.77 -5.09
C ASN A 126 16.28 -3.15 -5.08
N THR A 127 16.38 -1.85 -5.39
CA THR A 127 17.65 -1.15 -5.64
C THR A 127 18.54 -0.98 -4.41
N GLY A 128 18.06 -1.32 -3.21
CA GLY A 128 18.80 -1.07 -1.96
C GLY A 128 18.85 0.40 -1.54
N ASN A 129 18.24 1.31 -2.31
CA ASN A 129 18.16 2.73 -1.98
C ASN A 129 17.31 2.97 -0.72
N ALA A 130 17.85 3.72 0.22
CA ALA A 130 17.27 3.94 1.53
C ALA A 130 16.46 5.21 1.65
N SER A 131 16.42 6.04 0.61
CA SER A 131 15.74 7.32 0.65
C SER A 131 14.22 7.11 0.62
N HIS A 132 13.58 7.45 1.75
CA HIS A 132 12.14 7.66 1.86
C HIS A 132 11.84 9.14 1.63
N GLY A 133 10.69 9.39 1.04
CA GLY A 133 10.18 10.72 0.79
C GLY A 133 10.08 11.03 -0.68
N GLU A 134 9.32 12.09 -0.92
CA GLU A 134 8.78 12.71 -2.14
C GLU A 134 9.75 12.88 -3.33
N ASP A 135 11.02 12.46 -3.19
CA ASP A 135 12.13 12.69 -4.11
C ASP A 135 12.73 11.40 -4.71
N SER A 136 12.24 10.19 -4.36
CA SER A 136 12.78 8.92 -4.89
C SER A 136 11.83 8.29 -5.90
N GLU A 137 12.22 8.23 -7.17
CA GLU A 137 11.46 7.56 -8.23
C GLU A 137 11.40 6.03 -8.08
N PHE A 138 12.28 5.44 -7.26
CA PHE A 138 12.39 3.97 -7.11
C PHE A 138 11.55 3.39 -5.98
N HIS A 139 10.89 4.23 -5.18
CA HIS A 139 10.05 3.80 -4.07
C HIS A 139 8.70 4.47 -4.16
N THR A 140 7.66 3.67 -4.16
CA THR A 140 6.30 4.18 -4.03
C THR A 140 5.76 3.85 -2.66
N GLN A 141 5.27 4.86 -1.95
CA GLN A 141 4.55 4.69 -0.69
C GLN A 141 3.06 4.81 -0.96
N TYR A 142 2.37 3.68 -0.91
CA TYR A 142 0.91 3.62 -0.95
C TYR A 142 0.37 3.74 0.48
N THR A 143 -0.69 4.52 0.65
CA THR A 143 -1.35 4.71 1.93
C THR A 143 -2.83 4.35 1.81
N PHE A 144 -3.33 3.61 2.79
CA PHE A 144 -4.72 3.19 2.88
C PHE A 144 -5.24 3.60 4.25
N ASP A 145 -6.09 4.62 4.30
CA ASP A 145 -6.71 5.09 5.54
C ASP A 145 -8.16 4.57 5.64
N LEU A 146 -8.59 4.20 6.84
CA LEU A 146 -10.01 4.08 7.14
C LEU A 146 -10.66 5.48 7.26
N PRO A 147 -12.00 5.60 7.27
CA PRO A 147 -12.65 6.88 7.45
C PRO A 147 -12.56 7.37 8.91
N ASN A 148 -12.79 8.66 9.11
CA ASN A 148 -12.62 9.34 10.40
C ASN A 148 -13.66 8.86 11.44
N THR A 149 -13.28 8.72 12.71
CA THR A 149 -14.20 8.35 13.80
C THR A 149 -14.96 9.52 14.43
N ILE A 150 -14.70 10.77 14.02
CA ILE A 150 -15.34 11.99 14.54
C ILE A 150 -16.58 12.36 13.72
N ASP A 151 -17.72 12.54 14.41
CA ASP A 151 -19.07 12.78 13.86
C ASP A 151 -19.22 13.96 12.86
N ASP A 152 -18.27 14.89 12.81
CA ASP A 152 -18.32 16.09 11.95
C ASP A 152 -17.38 16.01 10.73
N ALA A 153 -16.75 14.85 10.49
CA ALA A 153 -15.87 14.67 9.34
C ALA A 153 -16.69 14.50 8.03
N PRO A 154 -16.24 15.07 6.89
CA PRO A 154 -16.91 14.90 5.60
C PRO A 154 -16.90 13.44 5.09
N ILE A 155 -16.10 12.57 5.71
CA ILE A 155 -15.99 11.12 5.45
C ILE A 155 -15.78 10.47 6.81
N GLY A 156 -16.87 10.02 7.43
CA GLY A 156 -16.85 9.47 8.78
C GLY A 156 -17.29 8.02 8.81
N LEU A 157 -16.69 7.23 9.69
CA LEU A 157 -17.24 5.96 10.18
C LEU A 157 -18.53 6.18 10.99
N ALA A 158 -18.90 7.42 11.29
CA ALA A 158 -20.17 7.78 11.92
C ALA A 158 -21.40 7.23 11.16
N ASP A 159 -21.30 7.06 9.84
CA ASP A 159 -22.37 6.47 9.01
C ASP A 159 -22.28 4.93 8.90
N VAL A 160 -21.21 4.32 9.42
CA VAL A 160 -20.98 2.88 9.46
C VAL A 160 -21.42 2.33 10.82
N PRO A 161 -22.44 1.44 10.90
CA PRO A 161 -22.93 0.95 12.19
C PRO A 161 -21.86 0.14 12.94
N VAL A 162 -21.69 0.40 14.24
CA VAL A 162 -20.85 -0.45 15.10
C VAL A 162 -21.33 -1.90 15.05
N SER A 163 -20.42 -2.82 14.78
CA SER A 163 -20.75 -4.22 14.52
C SER A 163 -19.70 -5.18 15.07
N ALA A 164 -20.14 -6.23 15.75
CA ALA A 164 -19.29 -7.35 16.16
C ALA A 164 -19.08 -8.38 15.03
N GLN A 165 -19.79 -8.23 13.92
CA GLN A 165 -19.53 -8.94 12.67
C GLN A 165 -18.73 -8.02 11.74
N PHE A 166 -17.87 -8.61 10.89
CA PHE A 166 -17.19 -7.83 9.86
C PHE A 166 -18.21 -7.16 8.94
N ILE A 167 -18.00 -5.88 8.73
CA ILE A 167 -18.73 -5.07 7.76
C ILE A 167 -17.71 -4.30 6.91
N SER A 168 -18.06 -4.04 5.66
CA SER A 168 -17.22 -3.26 4.76
C SER A 168 -17.05 -1.83 5.29
N ALA A 169 -15.82 -1.34 5.25
CA ALA A 169 -15.46 0.04 5.52
C ALA A 169 -14.92 0.68 4.22
N PRO A 170 -15.27 1.94 3.92
CA PRO A 170 -14.63 2.67 2.83
C PRO A 170 -13.13 2.77 3.06
N VAL A 171 -12.35 2.69 1.98
CA VAL A 171 -10.90 2.89 1.99
C VAL A 171 -10.56 4.22 1.32
N LEU A 172 -9.60 4.93 1.88
CA LEU A 172 -9.03 6.14 1.29
C LEU A 172 -7.64 5.80 0.78
N GLU A 173 -7.49 5.71 -0.54
CA GLU A 173 -6.22 5.39 -1.18
C GLU A 173 -5.42 6.67 -1.44
N ALA A 174 -4.09 6.59 -1.36
CA ALA A 174 -3.21 7.65 -1.84
C ALA A 174 -1.79 7.14 -2.11
N ILE A 175 -1.01 7.97 -2.81
CA ILE A 175 0.42 7.76 -3.04
C ILE A 175 1.18 8.93 -2.42
N ASP A 176 1.83 8.70 -1.27
CA ASP A 176 2.55 9.77 -0.55
C ASP A 176 3.71 10.30 -1.41
N GLY A 177 3.83 11.62 -1.51
CA GLY A 177 4.79 12.33 -2.38
C GLY A 177 4.60 12.18 -3.90
N GLY A 178 3.87 11.18 -4.37
CA GLY A 178 3.65 10.92 -5.80
C GLY A 178 2.38 11.57 -6.35
N LEU A 179 1.24 11.33 -5.71
CA LEU A 179 -0.07 11.79 -6.16
C LEU A 179 -0.95 12.13 -4.95
N THR A 180 -1.25 13.42 -4.79
CA THR A 180 -2.11 13.92 -3.69
C THR A 180 -3.36 14.58 -4.26
N PRO A 181 -4.50 13.88 -4.28
CA PRO A 181 -5.73 14.44 -4.82
C PRO A 181 -6.31 15.55 -3.93
N PRO A 182 -7.08 16.47 -4.52
CA PRO A 182 -7.57 17.65 -3.81
C PRO A 182 -8.73 17.35 -2.86
N ALA A 183 -9.34 16.16 -2.95
CA ALA A 183 -10.44 15.73 -2.11
C ALA A 183 -10.42 14.21 -1.92
N PHE A 184 -10.86 13.78 -0.74
CA PHE A 184 -11.12 12.39 -0.37
C PHE A 184 -12.64 12.23 -0.11
N PRO A 185 -13.23 11.01 -0.17
CA PRO A 185 -12.60 9.78 -0.61
C PRO A 185 -12.41 9.82 -2.13
N PHE A 186 -11.38 9.15 -2.61
CA PHE A 186 -11.26 8.83 -4.02
C PHE A 186 -10.60 7.46 -4.12
N ASP A 187 -10.93 6.77 -5.19
CA ASP A 187 -10.32 5.50 -5.56
C ASP A 187 -9.33 5.80 -6.70
N LEU A 188 -8.14 5.23 -6.63
CA LEU A 188 -7.23 5.20 -7.77
C LEU A 188 -7.81 4.29 -8.86
N ASP A 189 -7.23 4.28 -10.05
CA ASP A 189 -7.72 3.39 -11.12
C ASP A 189 -7.44 1.92 -10.71
N ASP A 190 -8.51 1.13 -10.55
CA ASP A 190 -8.49 -0.29 -10.13
C ASP A 190 -7.56 -1.19 -10.98
N ALA A 191 -7.18 -0.75 -12.18
CA ALA A 191 -6.18 -1.48 -12.97
C ALA A 191 -4.78 -1.47 -12.33
N TYR A 192 -4.50 -0.50 -11.45
CA TYR A 192 -3.19 -0.27 -10.83
C TYR A 192 -3.22 -0.40 -9.31
N VAL A 193 -4.26 0.10 -8.67
CA VAL A 193 -4.46 0.04 -7.23
C VAL A 193 -5.93 -0.23 -6.98
N GLU A 194 -6.23 -1.30 -6.27
CA GLU A 194 -7.59 -1.66 -5.85
C GLU A 194 -7.50 -2.11 -4.41
N SER A 195 -8.31 -1.56 -3.53
CA SER A 195 -8.30 -1.93 -2.11
C SER A 195 -9.69 -1.96 -1.49
N ALA A 196 -9.82 -2.79 -0.47
CA ALA A 196 -11.03 -2.90 0.31
C ALA A 196 -10.69 -3.28 1.75
N ALA A 197 -11.56 -2.89 2.67
CA ALA A 197 -11.42 -3.21 4.08
C ALA A 197 -12.72 -3.66 4.70
N MET A 198 -12.61 -4.53 5.71
CA MET A 198 -13.70 -4.80 6.64
C MET A 198 -13.26 -4.50 8.06
N ILE A 199 -14.20 -4.07 8.91
CA ILE A 199 -13.95 -3.77 10.32
C ILE A 199 -15.02 -4.42 11.21
N ARG A 200 -14.63 -4.79 12.42
CA ARG A 200 -15.54 -5.17 13.51
C ARG A 200 -15.00 -4.69 14.85
N VAL A 201 -15.88 -4.51 15.83
CA VAL A 201 -15.46 -4.42 17.24
C VAL A 201 -15.18 -5.81 17.80
N THR A 202 -14.20 -5.91 18.67
CA THR A 202 -13.87 -7.16 19.40
C THR A 202 -14.54 -7.21 20.77
N ASP A 203 -14.94 -6.06 21.34
CA ASP A 203 -15.83 -5.99 22.51
C ASP A 203 -17.31 -5.91 22.07
N ALA A 204 -18.09 -6.91 22.44
CA ALA A 204 -19.53 -6.97 22.19
C ALA A 204 -20.35 -5.87 22.88
N ASN A 205 -19.75 -5.13 23.82
CA ASN A 205 -20.39 -4.01 24.51
C ASN A 205 -20.06 -2.63 23.91
N ALA A 206 -19.16 -2.56 22.93
CA ALA A 206 -18.82 -1.30 22.27
C ALA A 206 -20.07 -0.70 21.58
N SER A 207 -20.30 0.58 21.80
CA SER A 207 -21.44 1.33 21.24
C SER A 207 -21.05 2.43 20.27
N GLU A 208 -19.75 2.70 20.13
CA GLU A 208 -19.15 3.66 19.21
C GLU A 208 -17.82 3.08 18.69
N TRP A 209 -17.31 3.61 17.58
CA TRP A 209 -16.01 3.19 17.03
C TRP A 209 -14.83 3.83 17.74
N LEU A 210 -14.99 5.09 18.16
CA LEU A 210 -13.93 5.85 18.82
C LEU A 210 -13.48 5.13 20.09
N GLU A 211 -12.17 4.86 20.17
CA GLU A 211 -11.52 4.16 21.29
C GLU A 211 -12.06 2.74 21.55
N ALA A 212 -12.77 2.14 20.58
CA ALA A 212 -13.22 0.76 20.71
C ALA A 212 -12.10 -0.21 20.32
N PRO A 213 -11.99 -1.38 20.98
CA PRO A 213 -11.12 -2.44 20.52
C PRO A 213 -11.72 -3.06 19.26
N VAL A 214 -10.90 -3.25 18.24
CA VAL A 214 -11.34 -3.63 16.90
C VAL A 214 -10.42 -4.65 16.25
N GLU A 215 -10.94 -5.21 15.18
CA GLU A 215 -10.18 -5.99 14.23
C GLU A 215 -10.62 -5.54 12.85
N TRP A 216 -9.66 -5.29 11.98
CA TRP A 216 -9.94 -4.99 10.59
C TRP A 216 -9.04 -5.79 9.67
N THR A 217 -9.56 -6.00 8.46
CA THR A 217 -8.88 -6.69 7.39
C THR A 217 -8.73 -5.75 6.21
N TRP A 218 -7.62 -5.88 5.49
CA TRP A 218 -7.37 -5.19 4.23
C TRP A 218 -7.09 -6.20 3.15
N GLU A 219 -7.69 -6.01 1.98
CA GLU A 219 -7.24 -6.62 0.74
C GLU A 219 -6.77 -5.52 -0.19
N ILE A 220 -5.59 -5.72 -0.78
CA ILE A 220 -4.95 -4.71 -1.61
C ILE A 220 -4.32 -5.41 -2.82
N LYS A 221 -4.63 -4.91 -4.01
CA LYS A 221 -3.97 -5.25 -5.27
C LYS A 221 -3.11 -4.07 -5.71
N LEU A 222 -1.87 -4.35 -6.10
CA LEU A 222 -0.93 -3.33 -6.57
C LEU A 222 -0.16 -3.78 -7.81
N VAL A 223 -0.21 -2.96 -8.86
CA VAL A 223 0.76 -3.01 -9.96
C VAL A 223 2.05 -2.32 -9.51
N VAL A 224 3.16 -3.01 -9.69
CA VAL A 224 4.48 -2.54 -9.23
C VAL A 224 5.17 -1.71 -10.33
N PHE A 225 5.91 -0.70 -9.91
CA PHE A 225 6.70 0.15 -10.82
C PHE A 225 8.20 0.00 -10.51
N ASP A 226 9.01 -0.01 -11.57
CA ASP A 226 10.45 0.18 -11.51
C ASP A 226 10.79 1.62 -11.13
N GLU A 227 10.11 2.55 -11.80
CA GLU A 227 10.24 3.98 -11.64
C GLU A 227 8.84 4.59 -11.64
N GLN A 228 8.50 5.30 -10.56
CA GLN A 228 7.28 6.08 -10.45
C GLN A 228 7.60 7.52 -10.05
N PHE A 229 7.33 8.46 -10.96
CA PHE A 229 7.56 9.88 -10.76
C PHE A 229 6.30 10.59 -10.25
N SER A 230 6.50 11.68 -9.50
CA SER A 230 5.39 12.48 -8.99
C SER A 230 4.56 13.13 -10.10
N ASN A 231 3.30 13.45 -9.76
CA ASN A 231 2.36 14.16 -10.63
C ASN A 231 2.95 15.45 -11.23
N SER A 232 3.84 16.13 -10.51
CA SER A 232 4.52 17.35 -10.93
C SER A 232 5.50 17.11 -12.08
N VAL A 233 6.14 15.94 -12.10
CA VAL A 233 7.04 15.51 -13.18
C VAL A 233 6.24 15.06 -14.39
N VAL A 234 5.17 14.30 -14.16
CA VAL A 234 4.20 13.90 -15.20
C VAL A 234 3.52 15.12 -15.85
N GLY A 235 3.36 16.20 -15.08
CA GLY A 235 2.64 17.40 -15.52
C GLY A 235 1.12 17.23 -15.49
N LEU A 236 0.62 16.34 -14.63
CA LEU A 236 -0.80 16.06 -14.46
C LEU A 236 -1.47 17.16 -13.62
N ASP A 237 -2.60 17.71 -14.10
CA ASP A 237 -3.45 18.55 -13.26
C ASP A 237 -4.30 17.68 -12.33
N VAL A 238 -3.98 17.71 -11.04
CA VAL A 238 -4.70 16.96 -10.00
C VAL A 238 -6.09 17.54 -9.68
N ASN A 239 -6.40 18.74 -10.17
CA ASN A 239 -7.71 19.36 -9.99
C ASN A 239 -8.66 19.10 -11.18
N ASP A 240 -8.19 18.41 -12.22
CA ASP A 240 -9.03 18.07 -13.37
C ASP A 240 -10.08 17.01 -12.96
N ALA A 241 -11.36 17.35 -13.11
CA ALA A 241 -12.46 16.49 -12.76
C ALA A 241 -12.50 15.17 -13.55
N ALA A 242 -11.99 15.14 -14.78
CA ALA A 242 -11.91 13.92 -15.58
C ALA A 242 -10.82 12.98 -15.06
N HIS A 243 -9.69 13.51 -14.58
CA HIS A 243 -8.65 12.70 -13.93
C HIS A 243 -9.13 12.17 -12.57
N ILE A 244 -9.84 12.98 -11.78
CA ILE A 244 -10.41 12.52 -10.51
C ILE A 244 -11.43 11.39 -10.75
N ALA A 245 -12.31 11.54 -11.75
CA ALA A 245 -13.37 10.57 -12.03
C ALA A 245 -12.89 9.21 -12.58
N ASN A 246 -11.63 9.12 -13.02
CA ASN A 246 -11.04 7.86 -13.50
C ASN A 246 -9.84 7.42 -12.66
N GLY A 247 -9.78 7.85 -11.39
CA GLY A 247 -8.72 7.43 -10.46
C GLY A 247 -7.31 7.79 -10.93
N PHE A 248 -7.19 8.90 -11.66
CA PHE A 248 -5.94 9.38 -12.23
C PHE A 248 -5.26 8.37 -13.16
N LYS A 249 -6.01 7.57 -13.94
CA LYS A 249 -5.46 6.63 -14.91
C LYS A 249 -4.30 7.18 -15.75
N ALA A 250 -4.42 8.44 -16.20
CA ALA A 250 -3.40 9.11 -17.01
C ALA A 250 -2.05 9.31 -16.27
N PHE A 251 -2.05 9.35 -14.93
CA PHE A 251 -0.84 9.33 -14.12
C PHE A 251 -0.07 8.02 -14.31
N PHE A 252 -0.77 6.89 -14.21
CA PHE A 252 -0.17 5.55 -14.28
C PHE A 252 0.20 5.15 -15.71
N GLU A 253 -0.58 5.59 -16.70
CA GLU A 253 -0.32 5.33 -18.13
C GLU A 253 0.71 6.29 -18.76
N ASP A 254 1.22 7.28 -18.00
CA ASP A 254 2.25 8.16 -18.55
C ASP A 254 3.53 7.37 -18.87
N PRO A 255 4.12 7.52 -20.07
CA PRO A 255 5.30 6.76 -20.47
C PRO A 255 6.55 6.96 -19.60
N ILE A 256 6.58 7.98 -18.73
CA ILE A 256 7.66 8.14 -17.76
C ILE A 256 7.53 7.17 -16.58
N GLN A 257 6.32 6.69 -16.29
CA GLN A 257 6.13 5.62 -15.33
C GLN A 257 6.55 4.30 -15.97
N VAL A 258 7.41 3.56 -15.28
CA VAL A 258 7.92 2.28 -15.78
C VAL A 258 7.31 1.18 -14.94
N VAL A 259 6.30 0.50 -15.48
CA VAL A 259 5.71 -0.69 -14.84
C VAL A 259 6.74 -1.80 -14.78
N HIS A 260 6.89 -2.41 -13.60
CA HIS A 260 7.72 -3.59 -13.40
C HIS A 260 6.99 -4.83 -13.91
N ASP A 261 7.68 -5.66 -14.70
CA ASP A 261 7.18 -6.94 -15.19
C ASP A 261 7.53 -8.04 -14.20
N LEU A 262 6.53 -8.55 -13.49
CA LEU A 262 6.70 -9.54 -12.42
C LEU A 262 7.05 -10.90 -13.01
N GLU A 263 8.17 -11.46 -12.55
CA GLU A 263 8.63 -12.78 -12.96
C GLU A 263 9.06 -13.61 -11.76
N ALA A 264 8.84 -14.93 -11.86
CA ALA A 264 9.27 -15.87 -10.85
C ALA A 264 10.77 -15.72 -10.48
N ASN A 265 11.05 -15.77 -9.19
CA ASN A 265 12.35 -15.61 -8.52
C ASN A 265 12.92 -14.18 -8.53
N GLN A 266 12.21 -13.18 -9.03
CA GLN A 266 12.57 -11.79 -8.78
C GLN A 266 12.38 -11.46 -7.30
N VAL A 267 13.12 -10.44 -6.83
CA VAL A 267 12.92 -9.87 -5.50
C VAL A 267 12.35 -8.46 -5.59
N ILE A 268 11.20 -8.25 -4.98
CA ILE A 268 10.58 -6.94 -4.80
C ILE A 268 10.91 -6.42 -3.40
N GLY A 269 11.40 -5.20 -3.28
CA GLY A 269 11.57 -4.57 -1.98
C GLY A 269 10.20 -4.19 -1.42
N ILE A 270 9.92 -4.58 -0.17
CA ILE A 270 8.66 -4.26 0.50
C ILE A 270 8.93 -3.80 1.93
N SER A 271 8.06 -2.92 2.43
CA SER A 271 8.07 -2.48 3.82
C SER A 271 6.63 -2.10 4.20
N PRO A 272 5.82 -3.05 4.70
CA PRO A 272 4.52 -2.76 5.27
C PRO A 272 4.66 -2.02 6.61
N GLN A 273 3.77 -1.09 6.89
CA GLN A 273 3.72 -0.31 8.14
C GLN A 273 2.27 -0.08 8.55
N GLN A 274 2.00 -0.11 9.84
CA GLN A 274 0.73 0.34 10.41
C GLN A 274 1.06 1.44 11.42
N ASN A 275 0.39 2.59 11.33
CA ASN A 275 0.44 3.63 12.36
C ASN A 275 -0.78 3.49 13.29
N ASP A 276 -0.57 3.79 14.56
CA ASP A 276 -1.55 3.66 15.65
C ASP A 276 -1.53 4.93 16.52
N ALA A 277 -2.67 5.28 17.11
CA ALA A 277 -2.76 6.28 18.17
C ALA A 277 -3.59 5.78 19.37
N ASP A 278 -2.92 5.34 20.45
CA ASP A 278 -3.56 4.78 21.65
C ASP A 278 -4.49 5.72 22.43
N ALA A 279 -4.40 7.04 22.18
CA ALA A 279 -5.14 8.03 22.97
C ALA A 279 -5.53 9.26 22.16
N PHE A 280 -6.82 9.60 22.22
CA PHE A 280 -7.34 10.76 21.52
C PHE A 280 -6.63 12.04 21.96
N GLY A 281 -6.06 12.77 20.99
CA GLY A 281 -5.36 14.03 21.24
C GLY A 281 -3.94 13.89 21.79
N THR A 282 -3.41 12.67 21.95
CA THR A 282 -1.98 12.43 22.15
C THR A 282 -1.39 11.98 20.82
N PRO A 283 -0.53 12.78 20.17
CA PRO A 283 0.19 12.33 18.99
C PRO A 283 1.03 11.09 19.31
N PRO A 284 1.03 10.05 18.46
CA PRO A 284 2.13 9.08 18.47
C PRO A 284 3.48 9.81 18.31
N ASP A 285 4.61 9.18 18.64
CA ASP A 285 5.92 9.75 18.32
C ASP A 285 6.34 9.29 16.91
N ARG A 286 6.73 10.22 16.03
CA ARG A 286 7.15 9.94 14.64
C ARG A 286 8.55 9.31 14.56
N GLN A 287 8.79 8.18 15.22
CA GLN A 287 10.08 7.45 15.18
C GLN A 287 10.14 6.34 14.12
N HIS A 288 9.00 6.00 13.51
CA HIS A 288 8.79 4.81 12.66
C HIS A 288 9.27 4.96 11.21
N GLN A 289 9.64 6.17 10.79
CA GLN A 289 10.16 6.47 9.44
C GLN A 289 11.66 6.81 9.44
N VAL A 290 12.42 6.42 10.46
CA VAL A 290 13.87 6.66 10.46
C VAL A 290 14.58 5.43 9.90
N ASN A 291 15.24 5.59 8.74
CA ASN A 291 16.16 4.60 8.23
C ASN A 291 17.40 4.59 9.13
N THR A 292 17.41 3.76 10.17
CA THR A 292 18.53 3.73 11.13
C THR A 292 19.81 3.14 10.53
N THR A 293 19.73 2.55 9.34
CA THR A 293 20.86 1.88 8.69
C THR A 293 21.27 2.44 7.34
N ASN A 294 20.56 3.44 6.82
CA ASN A 294 20.63 3.89 5.42
C ASN A 294 20.57 2.72 4.42
N ARG A 295 19.63 1.77 4.60
CA ARG A 295 19.36 0.66 3.67
C ARG A 295 17.88 0.57 3.28
N ALA A 296 17.56 0.31 2.01
CA ALA A 296 16.16 0.06 1.58
C ALA A 296 15.46 -0.97 2.46
N GLY A 297 14.18 -0.72 2.75
CA GLY A 297 13.34 -1.63 3.53
C GLY A 297 13.69 -1.72 5.02
N ASN A 298 14.85 -1.20 5.47
CA ASN A 298 15.24 -1.26 6.88
C ASN A 298 14.78 0.01 7.63
N TRP A 299 13.47 0.18 7.68
CA TRP A 299 12.80 1.21 8.48
C TRP A 299 12.46 0.63 9.85
N ASN A 300 12.43 1.44 10.90
CA ASN A 300 12.27 0.93 12.28
C ASN A 300 11.00 0.08 12.48
N SER A 301 9.91 0.32 11.73
CA SER A 301 8.68 -0.48 11.73
C SER A 301 8.70 -1.70 10.80
N SER A 302 9.72 -1.87 9.97
CA SER A 302 9.84 -2.97 8.99
C SER A 302 11.22 -3.61 8.93
N ALA A 303 12.08 -3.33 9.92
CA ALA A 303 13.49 -3.74 9.96
C ALA A 303 13.70 -5.25 9.78
N GLU A 304 12.64 -6.04 9.92
CA GLU A 304 12.64 -7.47 9.68
C GLU A 304 12.19 -7.84 8.24
N LEU A 305 11.22 -7.21 7.59
CA LEU A 305 10.73 -7.67 6.28
C LEU A 305 11.11 -6.67 5.18
N THR A 306 12.16 -6.99 4.42
CA THR A 306 12.71 -6.02 3.44
C THR A 306 12.73 -6.54 2.00
N GLY A 307 12.30 -7.78 1.76
CA GLY A 307 12.21 -8.34 0.41
C GLY A 307 11.17 -9.44 0.25
N LEU A 308 10.49 -9.43 -0.88
CA LEU A 308 9.53 -10.42 -1.35
C LEU A 308 10.11 -11.18 -2.54
N ILE A 309 10.38 -12.47 -2.38
CA ILE A 309 10.79 -13.34 -3.48
C ILE A 309 9.53 -13.85 -4.16
N LEU A 310 9.36 -13.56 -5.44
CA LEU A 310 8.25 -14.10 -6.22
C LEU A 310 8.47 -15.60 -6.43
N GLY A 311 7.52 -16.42 -6.01
CA GLY A 311 7.56 -17.87 -6.10
C GLY A 311 7.56 -18.35 -7.55
N PRO A 312 7.70 -19.67 -7.78
CA PRO A 312 7.59 -20.22 -9.12
C PRO A 312 6.18 -20.00 -9.69
N LYS A 313 6.09 -19.82 -11.02
CA LYS A 313 4.80 -19.85 -11.71
C LYS A 313 4.10 -21.18 -11.47
N THR A 314 2.84 -21.12 -11.06
CA THR A 314 1.88 -22.21 -11.08
C THR A 314 1.70 -22.69 -12.53
N THR A 315 1.87 -23.98 -12.74
CA THR A 315 1.84 -24.58 -14.08
C THR A 315 0.43 -24.78 -14.64
N ASP A 316 -0.60 -24.33 -13.93
CA ASP A 316 -2.02 -24.57 -14.21
C ASP A 316 -2.86 -23.30 -14.00
N VAL A 317 -2.55 -22.22 -14.70
CA VAL A 317 -3.54 -21.13 -14.89
C VAL A 317 -4.27 -21.43 -16.19
N ALA A 318 -5.56 -21.74 -16.08
CA ALA A 318 -6.41 -21.90 -17.26
C ALA A 318 -6.58 -20.50 -17.87
N ASP A 319 -6.02 -20.23 -19.06
CA ASP A 319 -6.21 -18.98 -19.82
C ASP A 319 -7.62 -18.38 -19.62
N TRP A 320 -7.75 -17.32 -18.82
CA TRP A 320 -9.00 -16.56 -18.72
C TRP A 320 -8.91 -15.32 -19.61
N PRO A 321 -9.88 -15.09 -20.51
CA PRO A 321 -9.90 -13.86 -21.28
C PRO A 321 -10.25 -12.68 -20.37
N ILE A 322 -9.33 -11.71 -20.30
CA ILE A 322 -9.54 -10.36 -19.78
C ILE A 322 -10.89 -9.84 -20.30
N ARG A 323 -11.79 -9.41 -19.40
CA ARG A 323 -13.06 -8.76 -19.76
C ARG A 323 -12.98 -7.26 -19.59
#